data_AF-A0A3D1HZW6-F1
#
_entry.id   AF-A0A3D1HZW6-F1
#
_cell.length_a   1.000
_cell.length_b   1.000
_cell.length_c   1.000
_cell.angle_alpha   90.00
_cell.angle_beta   90.00
_cell.angle_gamma   90.00
#
_symmetry.space_group_name_H-M   'P 1'
#
loop_
_entity.id
_entity.type
_entity.pdbx_description
1 polymer ?
#
loop_
_entity_poly.entity_id
_entity_poly.type
_entity_poly.pdbx_seq_one_letter_code
_entity_poly.pdbx_strand_id
1 'polypeptide(L)'
;KTALACTDKAKTAQFAQRLCRRLIPAKQGTAAGSEWIRFLGGITPKGIITFNGTVGCEVSKKIIISDPYGSASDIIMNRIREHALKNGCKIITVKNPFLPSLITDHIIIPELDIAFVTENEYNSFESGERRIHARRFISYSSLHLSRERIKFNNKTAKELLSSACKTLERAKAMHDELEKYYIKAMDFTVLNSYADEFAKKFVE
;
A
#
# COMPACT_ATOMS: atom_id res chain seq x y z
N LYS A 1 13.82 6.74 -7.27
CA LYS A 1 14.74 6.71 -8.43
C LYS A 1 16.18 6.33 -8.06
N THR A 2 16.81 6.96 -7.06
CA THR A 2 18.20 6.61 -6.65
C THR A 2 18.36 5.15 -6.19
N ALA A 3 17.54 4.68 -5.25
CA ALA A 3 17.61 3.28 -4.80
C ALA A 3 17.31 2.27 -5.92
N LEU A 4 16.39 2.61 -6.84
CA LEU A 4 16.09 1.81 -8.02
C LEU A 4 17.28 1.69 -8.97
N ALA A 5 18.12 2.72 -9.09
CA ALA A 5 19.35 2.65 -9.88
C ALA A 5 20.39 1.71 -9.25
N CYS A 6 20.36 1.53 -7.92
CA CYS A 6 21.20 0.58 -7.21
C CYS A 6 20.61 -0.84 -7.15
N THR A 7 19.40 -1.05 -7.68
CA THR A 7 18.70 -2.34 -7.62
C THR A 7 18.97 -3.15 -8.89
N ASP A 8 19.41 -4.39 -8.73
CA ASP A 8 19.52 -5.36 -9.83
C ASP A 8 18.11 -5.79 -10.26
N LYS A 9 17.58 -5.09 -11.27
CA LYS A 9 16.23 -5.29 -11.79
C LYS A 9 16.04 -6.70 -12.37
N ALA A 10 17.05 -7.21 -13.08
CA ALA A 10 16.97 -8.53 -13.72
C ALA A 10 16.88 -9.63 -12.66
N LYS A 11 17.75 -9.61 -11.64
CA LYS A 11 17.71 -10.55 -10.52
C LYS A 11 16.42 -10.45 -9.73
N THR A 12 15.92 -9.23 -9.51
CA THR A 12 14.65 -9.00 -8.81
C THR A 12 13.47 -9.58 -9.58
N ALA A 13 13.39 -9.32 -10.89
CA ALA A 13 12.33 -9.84 -11.76
C ALA A 13 12.38 -11.38 -11.87
N GLN A 14 13.57 -11.97 -12.00
CA GLN A 14 13.74 -13.43 -12.00
C GLN A 14 13.30 -14.05 -10.66
N PHE A 15 13.65 -13.42 -9.54
CA PHE A 15 13.20 -13.87 -8.23
C PHE A 15 11.67 -13.81 -8.12
N ALA A 16 11.06 -12.70 -8.51
CA ALA A 16 9.60 -12.54 -8.51
C ALA A 16 8.91 -13.59 -9.38
N GLN A 17 9.45 -13.90 -10.57
CA GLN A 17 8.91 -14.95 -11.43
C GLN A 17 8.96 -16.34 -10.79
N ARG A 18 10.06 -16.70 -10.12
CA ARG A 18 10.17 -17.97 -9.40
C ARG A 18 9.21 -18.02 -8.20
N LEU A 19 9.05 -16.89 -7.50
CA LEU A 19 8.12 -16.76 -6.38
C LEU A 19 6.67 -16.97 -6.86
N CYS A 20 6.28 -16.32 -7.95
CA CYS A 20 4.97 -16.45 -8.58
C CYS A 20 4.67 -17.90 -8.96
N ARG A 21 5.55 -18.55 -9.74
CA ARG A 21 5.37 -19.94 -10.20
C ARG A 21 5.15 -20.94 -9.06
N ARG A 22 5.72 -20.66 -7.88
CA ARG A 22 5.60 -21.56 -6.73
C ARG A 22 4.30 -21.35 -5.94
N LEU A 23 3.78 -20.12 -5.91
CA LEU A 23 2.72 -19.74 -4.96
C LEU A 23 1.38 -19.43 -5.63
N ILE A 24 1.40 -19.13 -6.93
CA ILE A 24 0.21 -18.81 -7.72
C ILE A 24 0.08 -19.94 -8.75
N PRO A 25 -0.86 -20.88 -8.56
CA PRO A 25 -1.09 -21.96 -9.51
C PRO A 25 -1.45 -21.42 -10.89
N ALA A 26 -0.92 -22.06 -11.94
CA ALA A 26 -1.31 -21.73 -13.31
C ALA A 26 -2.71 -22.28 -13.60
N LYS A 27 -3.63 -21.42 -14.06
CA LYS A 27 -4.94 -21.84 -14.57
C LYS A 27 -4.93 -21.70 -16.10
N GLN A 28 -5.17 -22.79 -16.82
CA GLN A 28 -5.27 -22.77 -18.29
C GLN A 28 -6.69 -22.39 -18.70
N GLY A 29 -6.83 -21.58 -19.75
CA GLY A 29 -8.13 -21.26 -20.35
C GLY A 29 -9.04 -20.33 -19.54
N THR A 30 -8.56 -19.72 -18.45
CA THR A 30 -9.35 -18.78 -17.65
C THR A 30 -9.34 -17.37 -18.24
N ALA A 31 -10.48 -16.68 -18.13
CA ALA A 31 -10.56 -15.25 -18.39
C ALA A 31 -9.58 -14.46 -17.50
N ALA A 32 -9.22 -13.25 -17.93
CA ALA A 32 -8.36 -12.37 -17.15
C ALA A 32 -8.97 -12.12 -15.76
N GLY A 33 -8.11 -12.12 -14.74
CA GLY A 33 -8.51 -11.85 -13.36
C GLY A 33 -9.06 -10.44 -13.17
N SER A 34 -9.72 -10.21 -12.04
CA SER A 34 -10.24 -8.89 -11.67
C SER A 34 -9.40 -8.25 -10.57
N GLU A 35 -9.40 -6.93 -10.53
CA GLU A 35 -8.62 -6.15 -9.57
C GLU A 35 -9.48 -5.12 -8.87
N TRP A 36 -9.30 -5.00 -7.56
CA TRP A 36 -9.72 -3.84 -6.79
C TRP A 36 -8.50 -3.06 -6.31
N ILE A 37 -8.50 -1.75 -6.53
CA ILE A 37 -7.44 -0.86 -6.03
C ILE A 37 -7.89 -0.26 -4.69
N ARG A 38 -7.02 -0.34 -3.68
CA ARG A 38 -7.27 0.15 -2.33
C ARG A 38 -6.06 0.88 -1.77
N PHE A 39 -6.28 1.61 -0.69
CA PHE A 39 -5.25 2.14 0.19
C PHE A 39 -5.47 1.58 1.59
N LEU A 40 -4.39 1.23 2.27
CA LEU A 40 -4.44 0.83 3.70
C LEU A 40 -3.79 1.86 4.61
N GLY A 41 -3.27 2.95 4.06
CA GLY A 41 -2.72 4.04 4.85
C GLY A 41 -2.92 5.38 4.15
N GLY A 42 -2.49 6.44 4.83
CA GLY A 42 -2.68 7.81 4.35
C GLY A 42 -1.92 8.83 5.17
N ILE A 43 -1.71 10.00 4.56
CA ILE A 43 -1.27 11.21 5.27
C ILE A 43 -2.53 11.82 5.90
N THR A 44 -2.52 12.05 7.21
CA THR A 44 -3.69 12.55 7.94
C THR A 44 -3.32 13.74 8.84
N PRO A 45 -4.30 14.50 9.36
CA PRO A 45 -4.08 15.48 10.41
C PRO A 45 -3.39 14.93 11.66
N LYS A 46 -3.50 13.62 11.92
CA LYS A 46 -2.91 12.93 13.08
C LYS A 46 -1.55 12.29 12.75
N GLY A 47 -0.97 12.60 11.59
CA GLY A 47 0.24 11.96 11.08
C GLY A 47 -0.04 10.91 10.01
N ILE A 48 0.97 10.12 9.69
CA ILE A 48 0.85 9.00 8.75
C ILE A 48 0.23 7.83 9.50
N ILE A 49 -0.89 7.32 9.00
CA ILE A 49 -1.61 6.19 9.58
C ILE A 49 -1.63 5.05 8.57
N THR A 50 -1.40 3.83 9.03
CA THR A 50 -1.54 2.61 8.24
C THR A 50 -2.29 1.54 9.04
N PHE A 51 -3.23 0.86 8.39
CA PHE A 51 -4.03 -0.23 8.92
C PHE A 51 -3.50 -1.60 8.45
N ASN A 52 -2.25 -1.93 8.83
CA ASN A 52 -1.62 -3.20 8.43
C ASN A 52 -2.41 -4.46 8.87
N GLY A 53 -3.13 -4.35 10.00
CA GLY A 53 -3.99 -5.42 10.53
C GLY A 53 -5.11 -5.85 9.57
N THR A 54 -5.55 -4.96 8.67
CA THR A 54 -6.57 -5.28 7.66
C THR A 54 -6.12 -6.43 6.75
N VAL A 55 -4.83 -6.53 6.44
CA VAL A 55 -4.32 -7.64 5.63
C VAL A 55 -4.55 -8.99 6.33
N GLY A 56 -4.38 -9.04 7.65
CA GLY A 56 -4.61 -10.27 8.43
C GLY A 56 -6.08 -10.64 8.57
N CYS A 57 -7.00 -9.69 8.34
CA CYS A 57 -8.44 -9.96 8.29
C CYS A 57 -8.86 -10.59 6.94
N GLU A 58 -8.14 -10.27 5.86
CA GLU A 58 -8.41 -10.78 4.52
C GLU A 58 -7.77 -12.14 4.26
N VAL A 59 -6.56 -12.38 4.78
CA VAL A 59 -5.80 -13.61 4.55
C VAL A 59 -4.95 -14.01 5.76
N SER A 60 -4.77 -15.32 5.93
CA SER A 60 -3.96 -15.87 7.00
C SER A 60 -2.46 -15.78 6.71
N LYS A 61 -2.02 -16.05 5.47
CA LYS A 61 -0.60 -16.14 5.10
C LYS A 61 -0.08 -14.83 4.52
N LYS A 62 1.04 -14.35 5.05
CA LYS A 62 1.75 -13.19 4.49
C LYS A 62 3.19 -13.53 4.08
N ILE A 63 3.62 -12.96 2.98
CA ILE A 63 5.02 -12.94 2.54
C ILE A 63 5.50 -11.51 2.62
N ILE A 64 6.41 -11.26 3.56
CA ILE A 64 6.88 -9.92 3.88
C ILE A 64 8.11 -9.61 3.04
N ILE A 65 8.06 -8.54 2.25
CA ILE A 65 9.22 -7.99 1.53
C ILE A 65 9.70 -6.77 2.31
N SER A 66 10.79 -6.94 3.04
CA SER A 66 11.41 -5.88 3.83
C SER A 66 12.28 -5.03 2.91
N ASP A 67 11.77 -3.86 2.52
CA ASP A 67 12.40 -2.94 1.58
C ASP A 67 12.25 -1.49 2.05
N PRO A 68 13.24 -0.95 2.79
CA PRO A 68 13.21 0.42 3.27
C PRO A 68 13.11 1.49 2.18
N TYR A 69 13.46 1.16 0.94
CA TYR A 69 13.49 2.12 -0.17
C TYR A 69 12.40 1.87 -1.22
N GLY A 70 11.64 0.78 -1.10
CA GLY A 70 10.56 0.39 -1.99
C GLY A 70 10.98 0.08 -3.43
N SER A 71 12.29 -0.08 -3.71
CA SER A 71 12.78 -0.19 -5.08
C SER A 71 12.74 -1.61 -5.64
N ALA A 72 12.99 -2.61 -4.82
CA ALA A 72 12.86 -4.02 -5.20
C ALA A 72 11.43 -4.52 -4.97
N SER A 73 10.77 -4.07 -3.89
CA SER A 73 9.40 -4.47 -3.57
C SER A 73 8.43 -4.09 -4.69
N ASP A 74 8.53 -2.88 -5.26
CA ASP A 74 7.64 -2.46 -6.36
C ASP A 74 7.77 -3.37 -7.60
N ILE A 75 9.01 -3.74 -7.99
CA ILE A 75 9.25 -4.69 -9.10
C ILE A 75 8.60 -6.05 -8.78
N ILE A 76 8.77 -6.53 -7.54
CA ILE A 76 8.19 -7.81 -7.09
C ILE A 76 6.66 -7.74 -7.12
N MET A 77 6.06 -6.70 -6.55
CA MET A 77 4.61 -6.51 -6.46
C MET A 77 3.97 -6.40 -7.84
N ASN A 78 4.53 -5.60 -8.74
CA ASN A 78 4.00 -5.45 -10.10
C ASN A 78 4.09 -6.78 -10.87
N ARG A 79 5.15 -7.56 -10.68
CA ARG A 79 5.26 -8.89 -11.30
C ARG A 79 4.25 -9.89 -10.74
N ILE A 80 4.02 -9.87 -9.43
CA ILE A 80 2.99 -10.70 -8.78
C ILE A 80 1.60 -10.33 -9.28
N ARG A 81 1.28 -9.03 -9.31
CA ARG A 81 0.02 -8.49 -9.84
C ARG A 81 -0.24 -8.98 -11.25
N GLU A 82 0.70 -8.75 -12.17
CA GLU A 82 0.59 -9.19 -13.57
C GLU A 82 0.38 -10.71 -13.68
N HIS A 83 1.10 -11.49 -12.88
CA HIS A 83 1.02 -12.94 -12.92
C HIS A 83 -0.30 -13.46 -12.36
N ALA A 84 -0.79 -12.90 -11.26
CA ALA A 84 -2.08 -13.26 -10.66
C ALA A 84 -3.23 -12.96 -11.62
N LEU A 85 -3.25 -11.76 -12.22
CA LEU A 85 -4.28 -11.38 -13.18
C LEU A 85 -4.26 -12.27 -14.44
N LYS A 86 -3.08 -12.62 -14.94
CA LYS A 86 -2.94 -13.55 -16.08
C LYS A 86 -3.43 -14.96 -15.78
N ASN A 87 -3.39 -15.39 -14.52
CA ASN A 87 -3.93 -16.69 -14.08
C ASN A 87 -5.39 -16.60 -13.60
N GLY A 88 -6.10 -15.52 -13.91
CA GLY A 88 -7.53 -15.41 -13.58
C GLY A 88 -7.83 -15.11 -12.11
N CYS A 89 -6.83 -14.76 -11.30
CA CYS A 89 -7.04 -14.50 -9.88
C CYS A 89 -7.78 -13.17 -9.65
N LYS A 90 -8.67 -13.18 -8.65
CA LYS A 90 -9.23 -11.97 -8.05
C LYS A 90 -8.23 -11.38 -7.06
N ILE A 91 -7.80 -10.14 -7.26
CA ILE A 91 -6.78 -9.50 -6.41
C ILE A 91 -7.20 -8.16 -5.85
N ILE A 92 -6.66 -7.83 -4.68
CA ILE A 92 -6.69 -6.48 -4.12
C ILE A 92 -5.28 -5.90 -4.20
N THR A 93 -5.13 -4.84 -4.97
CA THR A 93 -3.87 -4.09 -5.09
C THR A 93 -3.91 -2.90 -4.14
N VAL A 94 -3.03 -2.92 -3.14
CA VAL A 94 -2.89 -1.83 -2.19
C VAL A 94 -1.79 -0.89 -2.70
N LYS A 95 -2.16 0.33 -3.06
CA LYS A 95 -1.24 1.35 -3.54
C LYS A 95 -0.61 2.12 -2.39
N ASN A 96 0.60 2.62 -2.64
CA ASN A 96 1.29 3.46 -1.68
C ASN A 96 0.58 4.83 -1.56
N PRO A 97 0.29 5.32 -0.35
CA PRO A 97 -0.45 6.57 -0.17
C PRO A 97 0.34 7.82 -0.55
N PHE A 98 1.67 7.74 -0.67
CA PHE A 98 2.52 8.88 -1.01
C PHE A 98 2.80 8.95 -2.52
N LEU A 99 2.94 7.80 -3.17
CA LEU A 99 3.30 7.67 -4.58
C LEU A 99 2.42 6.62 -5.30
N PRO A 100 1.09 6.81 -5.35
CA PRO A 100 0.14 5.77 -5.80
C PRO A 100 0.31 5.35 -7.26
N SER A 101 0.78 6.25 -8.12
CA SER A 101 1.05 5.97 -9.53
C SER A 101 2.35 5.20 -9.76
N LEU A 102 3.24 5.14 -8.76
CA LEU A 102 4.58 4.59 -8.91
C LEU A 102 4.82 3.34 -8.06
N ILE A 103 4.19 3.23 -6.90
CA ILE A 103 4.52 2.19 -5.91
C ILE A 103 3.26 1.41 -5.54
N THR A 104 3.36 0.09 -5.68
CA THR A 104 2.41 -0.85 -5.11
C THR A 104 2.96 -1.38 -3.79
N ASP A 105 2.23 -1.14 -2.68
CA ASP A 105 2.67 -1.58 -1.35
C ASP A 105 2.36 -3.05 -1.13
N HIS A 106 1.14 -3.51 -1.45
CA HIS A 106 0.71 -4.90 -1.19
C HIS A 106 -0.12 -5.47 -2.34
N ILE A 107 -0.06 -6.78 -2.50
CA ILE A 107 -0.97 -7.57 -3.34
C ILE A 107 -1.60 -8.65 -2.46
N ILE A 108 -2.92 -8.62 -2.36
CA ILE A 108 -3.70 -9.62 -1.62
C ILE A 108 -4.44 -10.48 -2.64
N ILE A 109 -4.37 -11.80 -2.47
CA ILE A 109 -5.05 -12.78 -3.32
C ILE A 109 -5.95 -13.63 -2.42
N PRO A 110 -7.19 -13.18 -2.13
CA PRO A 110 -8.07 -13.84 -1.17
C PRO A 110 -8.34 -15.32 -1.50
N GLU A 111 -8.54 -15.64 -2.78
CA GLU A 111 -8.80 -17.01 -3.24
C GLU A 111 -7.64 -18.00 -2.96
N LEU A 112 -6.43 -17.50 -2.73
CA LEU A 112 -5.25 -18.30 -2.39
C LEU A 112 -4.88 -18.20 -0.91
N ASP A 113 -5.65 -17.46 -0.12
CA ASP A 113 -5.39 -17.16 1.29
C ASP A 113 -3.95 -16.67 1.52
N ILE A 114 -3.49 -15.75 0.64
CA ILE A 114 -2.12 -15.22 0.68
C ILE A 114 -2.05 -13.73 0.34
N ALA A 115 -1.19 -13.01 1.04
CA ALA A 115 -0.78 -11.65 0.71
C ALA A 115 0.73 -11.52 0.58
N PHE A 116 1.14 -10.66 -0.35
CA PHE A 116 2.49 -10.14 -0.45
C PHE A 116 2.47 -8.72 0.07
N VAL A 117 3.24 -8.46 1.12
CA VAL A 117 3.24 -7.16 1.80
C VAL A 117 4.64 -6.56 1.80
N THR A 118 4.71 -5.22 1.78
CA THR A 118 5.96 -4.47 1.85
C THR A 118 6.11 -3.89 3.24
N GLU A 119 7.26 -4.16 3.86
CA GLU A 119 7.63 -3.60 5.16
C GLU A 119 8.64 -2.47 4.96
N ASN A 120 8.36 -1.31 5.56
CA ASN A 120 9.15 -0.09 5.50
C ASN A 120 8.93 0.74 6.79
N GLU A 121 9.35 2.00 6.82
CA GLU A 121 9.22 2.87 7.99
C GLU A 121 7.77 3.12 8.44
N TYR A 122 6.80 3.07 7.52
CA TYR A 122 5.38 3.35 7.77
C TYR A 122 4.50 2.09 7.75
N ASN A 123 5.05 0.96 7.31
CA ASN A 123 4.36 -0.32 7.20
C ASN A 123 5.18 -1.38 7.93
N SER A 124 4.69 -1.87 9.07
CA SER A 124 5.30 -2.94 9.85
C SER A 124 4.32 -4.11 10.04
N PHE A 125 4.87 -5.32 10.06
CA PHE A 125 4.09 -6.55 10.23
C PHE A 125 4.72 -7.40 11.33
N GLU A 126 3.98 -7.62 12.41
CA GLU A 126 4.36 -8.51 13.50
C GLU A 126 4.16 -9.96 13.05
N SER A 127 5.24 -10.68 12.78
CA SER A 127 5.13 -12.06 12.32
C SER A 127 6.44 -12.85 12.35
N GLY A 128 6.34 -14.13 12.71
CA GLY A 128 7.35 -15.17 12.45
C GLY A 128 7.31 -15.73 11.02
N GLU A 129 6.45 -15.18 10.17
CA GLU A 129 6.34 -15.55 8.76
C GLU A 129 7.59 -15.20 7.95
N ARG A 130 7.64 -15.75 6.73
CA ARG A 130 8.75 -15.58 5.81
C ARG A 130 8.96 -14.11 5.45
N ARG A 131 10.13 -13.58 5.84
CA ARG A 131 10.62 -12.26 5.45
C ARG A 131 11.71 -12.36 4.36
N ILE A 132 11.55 -11.60 3.29
CA ILE A 132 12.48 -11.49 2.18
C ILE A 132 13.11 -10.09 2.26
N HIS A 133 14.40 -10.03 2.58
CA HIS A 133 15.10 -8.75 2.66
C HIS A 133 15.55 -8.28 1.28
N ALA A 134 15.10 -7.09 0.87
CA ALA A 134 15.41 -6.49 -0.43
C ALA A 134 16.91 -6.22 -0.64
N ARG A 135 17.69 -6.12 0.45
CA ARG A 135 19.15 -5.94 0.40
C ARG A 135 19.85 -6.94 -0.53
N ARG A 136 19.32 -8.15 -0.69
CA ARG A 136 19.88 -9.17 -1.60
C ARG A 136 19.82 -8.81 -3.09
N PHE A 137 19.00 -7.83 -3.45
CA PHE A 137 18.82 -7.32 -4.82
C PHE A 137 19.54 -6.01 -5.05
N ILE A 138 20.17 -5.44 -4.03
CA ILE A 138 20.81 -4.13 -4.10
C ILE A 138 22.32 -4.31 -4.24
N SER A 139 22.90 -3.58 -5.19
CA SER A 139 24.35 -3.48 -5.35
C SER A 139 24.92 -2.62 -4.21
N TYR A 140 25.70 -3.24 -3.32
CA TYR A 140 26.27 -2.54 -2.17
C TYR A 140 27.26 -1.44 -2.57
N SER A 141 28.08 -1.68 -3.59
CA SER A 141 29.04 -0.69 -4.12
C SER A 141 28.30 0.54 -4.68
N SER A 142 27.24 0.32 -5.47
CA SER A 142 26.43 1.41 -6.02
C SER A 142 25.66 2.17 -4.94
N LEU A 143 25.17 1.46 -3.91
CA LEU A 143 24.47 2.07 -2.78
C LEU A 143 25.42 2.91 -1.92
N HIS A 144 26.66 2.47 -1.72
CA HIS A 144 27.68 3.23 -1.02
C HIS A 144 27.97 4.58 -1.70
N LEU A 145 28.14 4.57 -3.02
CA LEU A 145 28.36 5.79 -3.82
C LEU A 145 27.17 6.77 -3.75
N SER A 146 25.96 6.25 -3.51
CA SER A 146 24.73 7.06 -3.45
C SER A 146 24.27 7.37 -2.02
N ARG A 147 25.04 6.98 -1.00
CA ARG A 147 24.59 6.98 0.41
C ARG A 147 24.15 8.36 0.89
N GLU A 148 24.96 9.40 0.66
CA GLU A 148 24.62 10.77 1.09
C GLU A 148 23.38 11.29 0.37
N ARG A 149 23.23 10.99 -0.92
CA ARG A 149 22.02 11.34 -1.68
C ARG A 149 20.77 10.63 -1.16
N ILE A 150 20.88 9.36 -0.82
CA ILE A 150 19.78 8.59 -0.21
C ILE A 150 19.41 9.18 1.15
N LYS A 151 20.41 9.50 1.98
CA LYS A 151 20.20 10.11 3.29
C LYS A 151 19.51 11.47 3.18
N PHE A 152 19.98 12.32 2.27
CA PHE A 152 19.35 13.61 1.95
C PHE A 152 17.90 13.43 1.51
N ASN A 153 17.65 12.58 0.51
CA ASN A 153 16.29 12.34 0.01
C ASN A 153 15.35 11.82 1.10
N ASN A 154 15.82 10.92 1.97
CA ASN A 154 15.02 10.41 3.08
C ASN A 154 14.68 11.50 4.09
N LYS A 155 15.64 12.37 4.41
CA LYS A 155 15.40 13.52 5.30
C LYS A 155 14.38 14.48 4.69
N THR A 156 14.57 14.86 3.42
CA THR A 156 13.64 15.74 2.71
C THR A 156 12.25 15.13 2.61
N ALA A 157 12.12 13.83 2.33
CA ALA A 157 10.83 13.15 2.29
C ALA A 157 10.10 13.21 3.65
N LYS A 158 10.82 12.99 4.75
CA LYS A 158 10.25 13.11 6.11
C LYS A 158 9.79 14.54 6.41
N GLU A 159 10.58 15.54 6.06
CA GLU A 159 10.23 16.95 6.25
C GLU A 159 8.99 17.35 5.44
N LEU A 160 8.91 16.91 4.17
CA LEU A 160 7.74 17.15 3.32
C LEU A 160 6.48 16.47 3.88
N LEU A 161 6.59 15.21 4.31
CA LEU A 161 5.47 14.48 4.92
C LEU A 161 5.02 15.11 6.23
N SER A 162 5.95 15.56 7.07
CA SER A 162 5.64 16.29 8.30
C SER A 162 4.92 17.61 8.01
N SER A 163 5.39 18.36 7.01
CA SER A 163 4.75 19.60 6.56
C SER A 163 3.34 19.36 6.03
N ALA A 164 3.13 18.28 5.28
CA ALA A 164 1.81 17.88 4.79
C ALA A 164 0.86 17.55 5.95
N CYS A 165 1.31 16.79 6.96
CA CYS A 165 0.51 16.48 8.14
C CYS A 165 0.10 17.76 8.90
N LYS A 166 1.05 18.70 9.14
CA LYS A 166 0.75 20.00 9.78
C LYS A 166 -0.24 20.85 8.97
N THR A 167 -0.17 20.77 7.65
CA THR A 167 -1.12 21.48 6.78
C THR A 167 -2.52 20.89 6.92
N LEU A 168 -2.64 19.55 6.93
CA LEU A 168 -3.91 18.86 7.17
C LEU A 168 -4.45 19.11 8.58
N GLU A 169 -3.58 19.20 9.58
CA GLU A 169 -3.93 19.56 10.95
C GLU A 169 -4.60 20.94 11.03
N ARG A 170 -4.00 21.95 10.40
CA ARG A 170 -4.61 23.30 10.33
C ARG A 170 -5.91 23.31 9.54
N ALA A 171 -5.96 22.60 8.42
CA ALA A 171 -7.18 22.49 7.61
C ALA A 171 -8.32 21.84 8.42
N LYS A 172 -8.00 20.78 9.19
CA LYS A 172 -8.96 20.15 10.09
C LYS A 172 -9.40 21.10 11.20
N ALA A 173 -8.50 21.84 11.84
CA ALA A 173 -8.87 22.79 12.89
C ALA A 173 -9.84 23.87 12.36
N MET A 174 -9.58 24.40 11.17
CA MET A 174 -10.49 25.35 10.51
C MET A 174 -11.84 24.71 10.15
N HIS A 175 -11.82 23.48 9.64
CA HIS A 175 -13.04 22.73 9.36
C HIS A 175 -13.87 22.51 10.64
N ASP A 176 -13.24 22.09 11.73
CA ASP A 176 -13.89 21.82 13.01
C ASP A 176 -14.51 23.11 13.60
N GLU A 177 -13.89 24.28 13.42
CA GLU A 177 -14.51 25.57 13.78
C GLU A 177 -15.73 25.91 12.92
N LEU A 178 -15.67 25.66 11.60
CA LEU A 178 -16.82 25.87 10.71
C LEU A 178 -17.98 24.91 11.02
N GLU A 179 -17.65 23.66 11.32
CA GLU A 179 -18.61 22.60 11.65
C GLU A 179 -19.46 22.95 12.88
N LYS A 180 -18.91 23.69 13.86
CA LYS A 180 -19.69 24.19 15.01
C LYS A 180 -20.87 25.08 14.60
N TYR A 181 -20.73 25.85 13.52
CA TYR A 181 -21.82 26.68 13.00
C TYR A 181 -22.82 25.84 12.22
N TYR A 182 -22.35 24.90 11.38
CA TYR A 182 -23.22 24.01 10.62
C TYR A 182 -24.08 23.12 11.51
N ILE A 183 -23.50 22.55 12.57
CA ILE A 183 -24.26 21.73 13.54
C ILE A 183 -25.38 22.55 14.18
N LYS A 184 -25.13 23.80 14.56
CA LYS A 184 -26.17 24.67 15.16
C LYS A 184 -27.28 25.04 14.19
N ALA A 185 -26.96 25.15 12.90
CA ALA A 185 -27.91 25.53 11.86
C ALA A 185 -28.64 24.33 11.22
N MET A 186 -28.22 23.09 11.50
CA MET A 186 -28.76 21.88 10.89
C MET A 186 -30.03 21.41 11.60
N ASP A 187 -31.09 21.15 10.83
CA ASP A 187 -32.24 20.39 11.31
C ASP A 187 -31.95 18.89 11.20
N PHE A 188 -31.43 18.31 12.28
CA PHE A 188 -31.12 16.89 12.35
C PHE A 188 -32.36 16.00 12.23
N THR A 189 -33.56 16.50 12.52
CA THR A 189 -34.80 15.72 12.39
C THR A 189 -35.08 15.40 10.93
N VAL A 190 -35.01 16.43 10.08
CA VAL A 190 -35.19 16.28 8.62
C VAL A 190 -34.04 15.48 8.02
N LEU A 191 -32.80 15.75 8.41
CA LEU A 191 -31.63 15.02 7.93
C LEU A 191 -31.72 13.52 8.25
N ASN A 192 -32.08 13.16 9.48
CA ASN A 192 -32.22 11.77 9.89
C ASN A 192 -33.36 11.08 9.15
N SER A 193 -34.52 11.75 8.99
CA SER A 193 -35.63 11.21 8.20
C SER A 193 -35.22 10.93 6.75
N TYR A 194 -34.48 11.85 6.13
CA TYR A 194 -33.95 11.64 4.78
C TYR A 194 -32.95 10.49 4.74
N ALA A 195 -32.03 10.43 5.70
CA ALA A 195 -31.03 9.36 5.79
C ALA A 195 -31.68 7.97 5.93
N ASP A 196 -32.74 7.85 6.73
CA ASP A 196 -33.49 6.61 6.91
C ASP A 196 -34.25 6.19 5.64
N GLU A 197 -34.90 7.14 4.95
CA GLU A 197 -35.58 6.87 3.67
C GLU A 197 -34.57 6.47 2.59
N PHE A 198 -33.44 7.17 2.53
CA PHE A 198 -32.35 6.88 1.61
C PHE A 198 -31.75 5.49 1.88
N ALA A 199 -31.51 5.14 3.15
CA ALA A 199 -30.98 3.84 3.52
C ALA A 199 -31.90 2.68 3.10
N LYS A 200 -33.23 2.83 3.26
CA LYS A 200 -34.20 1.82 2.83
C LYS A 200 -34.10 1.52 1.32
N LYS A 201 -33.88 2.53 0.48
CA LYS A 201 -33.73 2.38 -0.98
C LYS A 201 -32.50 1.59 -1.43
N PHE A 202 -31.51 1.39 -0.57
CA PHE A 202 -30.29 0.62 -0.87
C PHE A 202 -30.26 -0.76 -0.22
N VAL A 203 -31.15 -1.03 0.75
CA VAL A 203 -31.24 -2.32 1.45
C VAL A 203 -32.32 -3.23 0.84
N GLU A 204 -33.26 -2.67 0.05
CA GLU A 204 -34.14 -3.40 -0.88
C GLU A 204 -33.42 -3.74 -2.20
#